data_AF-A0A8J6S354-F1
#
_entry.id   AF-A0A8J6S354-F1
#
_cell.length_a   1.000
_cell.length_b   1.000
_cell.length_c   1.000
_cell.angle_alpha   90.00
_cell.angle_beta   90.00
_cell.angle_gamma   90.00
#
_symmetry.space_group_name_H-M   'P 1'
#
loop_
_entity.id
_entity.type
_entity.pdbx_description
1 polymer ?
#
loop_
_entity_poly.entity_id
_entity_poly.type
_entity_poly.pdbx_seq_one_letter_code
_entity_poly.pdbx_strand_id
1 'polypeptide(L)' 'MSKESASQLLEAATRNADLRKQFQAVANPDEFVKVASELGYPLTTEELKEVVKEHSEGVILRRQTGIWPWLRSVRWI' A
#
# COMPACT_ATOMS: atom_id res chain seq x y z
N MET A 1 9.00 -1.05 14.04
CA MET A 1 7.85 -1.95 14.32
C MET A 1 6.75 -1.84 13.25
N SER A 2 7.00 -1.24 12.06
CA SER A 2 5.89 -0.76 11.19
C SER A 2 5.92 -1.27 9.72
N LYS A 3 7.04 -1.84 9.22
CA LYS A 3 7.05 -2.62 7.95
C LYS A 3 6.09 -3.82 7.97
N GLU A 4 5.91 -4.41 9.16
CA GLU A 4 4.98 -5.50 9.39
C GLU A 4 3.53 -5.05 9.18
N SER A 5 3.14 -3.87 9.68
CA SER A 5 1.80 -3.30 9.46
C SER A 5 1.54 -3.01 7.99
N ALA A 6 2.51 -2.46 7.26
CA ALA A 6 2.40 -2.26 5.82
C ALA A 6 2.23 -3.59 5.06
N SER A 7 2.99 -4.62 5.43
CA SER A 7 2.88 -5.95 4.82
C SER A 7 1.53 -6.61 5.11
N GLN A 8 1.05 -6.53 6.36
CA GLN A 8 -0.27 -7.03 6.77
C GLN A 8 -1.39 -6.30 6.04
N LEU A 9 -1.28 -4.96 5.87
CA LEU A 9 -2.24 -4.18 5.09
C LEU A 9 -2.25 -4.62 3.63
N LEU A 10 -1.07 -4.83 3.01
CA LEU A 10 -0.96 -5.28 1.63
C LEU A 10 -1.57 -6.67 1.44
N GLU A 11 -1.37 -7.59 2.39
CA GLU A 11 -2.03 -8.89 2.40
C GLU A 11 -3.55 -8.77 2.59
N ALA A 12 -4.00 -7.94 3.53
CA ALA A 12 -5.41 -7.70 3.79
C ALA A 12 -6.10 -7.10 2.56
N ALA A 13 -5.49 -6.13 1.89
CA ALA A 13 -5.96 -5.51 0.65
C ALA A 13 -5.87 -6.45 -0.57
N THR A 14 -5.08 -7.52 -0.49
CA THR A 14 -5.06 -8.57 -1.51
C THR A 14 -6.24 -9.54 -1.33
N ARG A 15 -6.62 -9.84 -0.08
CA ARG A 15 -7.73 -10.74 0.25
C ARG A 15 -9.11 -10.04 0.23
N ASN A 16 -9.17 -8.75 0.56
CA ASN A 16 -10.39 -7.96 0.63
C ASN A 16 -10.53 -7.04 -0.59
N ALA A 17 -11.47 -7.36 -1.47
CA ALA A 17 -11.75 -6.57 -2.66
C ALA A 17 -12.32 -5.17 -2.34
N ASP A 18 -13.02 -5.02 -1.21
CA ASP A 18 -13.60 -3.75 -0.77
C ASP A 18 -12.52 -2.77 -0.31
N LEU A 19 -11.61 -3.22 0.56
CA LEU A 19 -10.39 -2.50 0.94
C LEU A 19 -9.59 -2.10 -0.30
N ARG A 20 -9.42 -3.02 -1.24
CA ARG A 20 -8.73 -2.74 -2.51
C ARG A 20 -9.39 -1.61 -3.29
N LYS A 21 -10.73 -1.54 -3.33
CA LYS A 21 -11.47 -0.47 -4.00
C LYS A 21 -11.32 0.87 -3.28
N GLN A 22 -11.42 0.90 -1.95
CA GLN A 22 -11.15 2.10 -1.17
C GLN A 22 -9.74 2.63 -1.43
N PHE A 23 -8.75 1.73 -1.40
CA PHE A 23 -7.37 2.09 -1.69
C PHE A 23 -7.11 2.46 -3.16
N GLN A 24 -7.91 1.98 -4.10
CA GLN A 24 -7.83 2.42 -5.50
C GLN A 24 -8.49 3.77 -5.74
N ALA A 25 -9.48 4.14 -4.92
CA ALA A 25 -10.19 5.41 -5.00
C ALA A 25 -9.37 6.58 -4.44
N VAL A 26 -8.44 6.33 -3.52
CA VAL A 26 -7.52 7.37 -3.06
C VAL A 26 -6.54 7.73 -4.17
N ALA A 27 -6.34 9.02 -4.41
CA ALA A 27 -5.40 9.52 -5.43
C ALA A 27 -4.00 9.76 -4.86
N ASN A 28 -3.90 9.90 -3.53
CA ASN A 28 -2.72 10.40 -2.85
C ASN A 28 -2.24 9.39 -1.79
N PRO A 29 -0.92 9.26 -1.59
CA PRO A 29 -0.37 8.35 -0.59
C PRO A 29 -0.66 8.82 0.84
N ASP A 30 -0.90 10.11 1.06
CA ASP A 30 -1.32 10.67 2.36
C ASP A 30 -2.73 10.18 2.77
N GLU A 31 -3.67 10.18 1.82
CA GLU A 31 -5.02 9.66 2.04
C GLU A 31 -5.01 8.15 2.27
N PHE A 32 -4.12 7.43 1.59
CA PHE A 32 -3.92 6.00 1.84
C PHE A 32 -3.47 5.73 3.27
N VAL A 33 -2.52 6.52 3.78
CA VAL A 33 -2.02 6.41 5.15
C VAL A 33 -3.09 6.71 6.18
N LYS A 34 -3.95 7.70 5.92
CA LYS A 34 -5.11 7.98 6.77
C LYS A 34 -6.06 6.81 6.83
N VAL A 35 -6.48 6.29 5.68
CA VAL A 35 -7.39 5.13 5.61
C VAL A 35 -6.76 3.91 6.29
N ALA A 36 -5.46 3.65 6.08
CA ALA A 36 -4.74 2.57 6.75
C ALA A 36 -4.73 2.75 8.27
N SER A 37 -4.50 3.97 8.76
CA SER A 37 -4.52 4.30 10.18
C SER A 37 -5.92 4.12 10.79
N GLU A 38 -6.97 4.52 10.09
CA GLU A 38 -8.38 4.31 10.50
C GLU A 38 -8.75 2.82 10.57
N LEU A 39 -8.13 1.99 9.73
CA LEU A 39 -8.29 0.54 9.74
C LEU A 39 -7.47 -0.16 10.82
N GLY A 40 -6.73 0.59 11.64
CA GLY A 40 -5.87 0.04 12.70
C GLY A 40 -4.47 -0.36 12.25
N TYR A 41 -4.04 0.08 11.07
CA TYR A 41 -2.68 -0.10 10.55
C TYR A 41 -1.92 1.23 10.59
N PRO A 42 -1.27 1.58 11.71
CA PRO A 42 -0.50 2.81 11.81
C PRO A 42 0.77 2.68 10.96
N LEU A 43 0.76 3.29 9.77
CA LEU A 43 1.91 3.37 8.88
C LEU A 43 2.06 4.80 8.36
N THR A 44 3.26 5.20 7.96
CA THR A 44 3.50 6.55 7.42
C THR A 44 3.74 6.54 5.91
N THR A 45 3.60 7.70 5.27
CA THR A 45 3.82 7.87 3.83
C THR A 45 5.25 7.50 3.44
N GLU A 46 6.22 7.79 4.32
CA GLU A 46 7.63 7.44 4.13
C GLU A 46 7.84 5.92 4.15
N GLU A 47 7.22 5.22 5.11
CA GLU A 47 7.30 3.76 5.17
C GLU A 47 6.62 3.09 3.98
N LEU A 48 5.47 3.61 3.55
CA LEU A 48 4.80 3.11 2.35
C LEU A 48 5.70 3.31 1.12
N LYS A 49 6.36 4.46 1.03
CA LYS A 49 7.32 4.76 -0.05
C LYS A 49 8.53 3.83 0.02
N GLU A 50 9.06 3.54 1.20
CA GLU A 50 10.15 2.58 1.39
C GLU A 50 9.73 1.17 0.97
N VAL A 51 8.55 0.70 1.39
CA VAL A 51 8.01 -0.62 1.00
C VAL A 51 7.80 -0.66 -0.52
N VAL A 52 7.18 0.35 -1.11
CA VAL A 52 6.98 0.41 -2.57
C VAL A 52 8.32 0.43 -3.30
N LYS A 53 9.31 1.17 -2.80
CA LYS A 53 10.66 1.22 -3.37
C LYS A 53 11.37 -0.14 -3.24
N GLU A 54 11.43 -0.72 -2.05
CA GLU A 54 12.05 -2.03 -1.76
C GLU A 54 11.43 -3.14 -2.65
N HIS A 55 10.10 -3.13 -2.78
CA HIS A 55 9.37 -4.06 -3.63
C HIS A 55 9.43 -3.74 -5.13
N SER A 56 9.80 -2.53 -5.52
CA SER A 56 10.00 -2.15 -6.94
C SER A 56 11.43 -2.37 -7.41
N GLU A 57 12.42 -2.17 -6.53
CA GLU A 57 13.85 -2.25 -6.85
C GLU A 57 14.38 -3.69 -6.84
N GLY A 58 13.75 -4.60 -6.07
CA GLY A 58 14.29 -5.96 -5.83
C GLY A 58 13.49 -7.15 -6.36
N VAL A 59 12.38 -6.94 -7.07
CA VAL A 59 11.42 -8.04 -7.35
C VAL A 59 11.49 -8.57 -8.80
N ILE A 60 11.94 -9.82 -8.91
CA ILE A 60 11.96 -10.65 -10.14
C ILE A 60 10.54 -11.10 -10.55
N LEU A 61 9.58 -11.14 -9.61
CA LEU A 61 8.19 -11.56 -9.84
C LEU A 61 7.18 -10.43 -9.55
N ARG A 62 6.78 -9.70 -10.59
CA ARG A 62 5.82 -8.60 -10.50
C ARG A 62 4.49 -9.09 -9.91
N ARG A 63 4.19 -8.75 -8.66
CA ARG A 63 2.87 -9.03 -8.07
C ARG A 63 1.81 -8.19 -8.79
N GLN A 64 0.98 -8.82 -9.62
CA GLN A 64 -0.11 -8.17 -10.37
C GLN A 64 -1.42 -8.06 -9.57
N THR A 65 -1.49 -8.66 -8.38
CA THR A 65 -2.69 -8.76 -7.55
C THR A 65 -2.76 -7.67 -6.48
N GLY A 66 -3.94 -7.42 -5.91
CA GLY A 66 -4.11 -6.44 -4.82
C GLY A 66 -3.91 -4.97 -5.23
N ILE A 67 -3.40 -4.15 -4.31
CA ILE A 67 -3.21 -2.70 -4.48
C ILE A 67 -1.88 -2.33 -5.17
N TRP A 68 -1.04 -3.30 -5.52
CA TRP A 68 0.24 -3.09 -6.22
C TRP A 68 0.15 -2.32 -7.55
N PRO A 69 -0.86 -2.52 -8.41
CA PRO A 69 -1.03 -1.70 -9.62
C PRO A 69 -1.29 -0.23 -9.28
N TRP A 70 -2.05 0.02 -8.20
CA TRP A 70 -2.37 1.37 -7.75
C TRP A 70 -1.15 2.06 -7.13
N LEU A 71 -0.40 1.38 -6.26
CA LEU A 71 0.83 1.92 -5.66
C LEU A 71 1.85 2.39 -6.71
N ARG A 72 1.87 1.76 -7.89
CA ARG A 72 2.71 2.18 -9.02
C ARG A 72 2.16 3.37 -9.81
N SER A 73 0.84 3.53 -9.83
CA SER A 73 0.18 4.64 -10.52
C SER A 73 0.12 5.91 -9.67
N VAL A 74 0.29 5.78 -8.36
CA VAL A 74 0.33 6.91 -7.43
C VAL A 74 1.56 7.78 -7.71
N ARG A 75 1.33 9.08 -7.77
CA ARG A 75 2.37 10.08 -7.93
C ARG A 75 2.95 10.39 -6.56
N TRP A 76 4.09 9.78 -6.25
CA TRP A 76 4.90 10.05 -5.07
C TRP A 76 5.64 11.38 -5.27
N ILE A 77 4.93 12.51 -5.18
CA ILE A 77 5.52 13.87 -5.22
C ILE A 77 6.15 14.19 -3.87
#